data_AF-A0A521RY64-F1
#
_entry.id   AF-A0A521RY64-F1
#
_cell.length_a   1.000
_cell.length_b   1.000
_cell.length_c   1.000
_cell.angle_alpha   90.00
_cell.angle_beta   90.00
_cell.angle_gamma   90.00
#
_symmetry.space_group_name_H-M   'P 1'
#
loop_
_entity.id
_entity.type
_entity.pdbx_description
1 polymer ?
#
loop_
_entity_poly.entity_id
_entity_poly.type
_entity_poly.pdbx_seq_one_letter_code
_entity_poly.pdbx_strand_id
1 'polypeptide(L)'
;MATADRDHGSPTRSTYRELLVRGFTPGEAANLTAYLSGIEVGPGRPWRLADIDRLLFLRELCRTGRLGADDGIVVSQLPLPASPAPAPA
;
A
#
# COMPACT_ATOMS: atom_id res chain seq x y z
N MET A 1 -0.43 -8.72 -34.43
CA MET A 1 -0.03 -9.94 -33.69
C MET A 1 1.03 -9.51 -32.68
N ALA A 2 0.86 -9.91 -31.40
CA ALA A 2 1.57 -9.43 -30.18
C ALA A 2 1.19 -7.98 -29.78
N THR A 3 0.89 -7.65 -28.51
CA THR A 3 1.61 -8.00 -27.26
C THR A 3 0.67 -8.29 -26.09
N ALA A 4 1.09 -9.21 -25.21
CA ALA A 4 0.36 -9.73 -24.05
C ALA A 4 0.12 -8.69 -22.93
N ASP A 5 -0.85 -7.80 -23.13
CA ASP A 5 -1.13 -6.67 -22.23
C ASP A 5 -2.04 -7.01 -21.02
N ARG A 6 -2.58 -8.23 -20.85
CA ARG A 6 -3.72 -8.42 -19.91
C ARG A 6 -3.63 -9.54 -18.87
N ASP A 7 -2.48 -10.17 -18.69
CA ASP A 7 -2.28 -11.13 -17.59
C ASP A 7 -0.91 -10.99 -16.92
N HIS A 8 -0.39 -9.78 -16.79
CA HIS A 8 0.70 -9.53 -15.84
C HIS A 8 0.11 -9.57 -14.43
N GLY A 9 -0.29 -10.77 -13.98
CA GLY A 9 -0.49 -11.01 -12.57
C GLY A 9 0.71 -10.45 -11.84
N SER A 10 0.46 -9.50 -10.93
CA SER A 10 1.50 -8.81 -10.15
C SER A 10 2.56 -9.85 -9.74
N PRO A 11 3.86 -9.65 -10.01
CA PRO A 11 4.89 -10.68 -9.85
C PRO A 11 4.88 -11.29 -8.44
N THR A 12 4.43 -10.53 -7.44
CA THR A 12 4.13 -10.99 -6.08
C THR A 12 3.04 -12.05 -5.98
N ARG A 13 1.95 -11.97 -6.76
CA ARG A 13 0.89 -13.00 -6.80
C ARG A 13 1.40 -14.30 -7.41
N SER A 14 2.24 -14.22 -8.43
CA SER A 14 2.86 -15.39 -9.05
C SER A 14 3.80 -16.09 -8.06
N THR A 15 4.68 -15.31 -7.41
CA THR A 15 5.57 -15.81 -6.35
C THR A 15 4.79 -16.41 -5.18
N TYR A 16 3.73 -15.75 -4.71
CA TYR A 16 2.89 -16.26 -3.63
C TYR A 16 2.22 -17.59 -3.99
N ARG A 17 1.69 -17.72 -5.21
CA ARG A 17 1.10 -18.98 -5.70
C ARG A 17 2.14 -20.10 -5.78
N GLU A 18 3.31 -19.80 -6.31
CA GLU A 18 4.44 -20.73 -6.39
C GLU A 18 4.90 -21.24 -5.01
N LEU A 19 4.80 -20.40 -3.98
CA LEU A 19 5.10 -20.78 -2.60
C LEU A 19 4.00 -21.64 -1.99
N LEU A 20 2.72 -21.33 -2.25
CA LEU A 20 1.61 -22.19 -1.81
C LEU A 20 1.68 -23.59 -2.43
N VAL A 21 2.01 -23.68 -3.73
CA VAL A 21 2.17 -24.97 -4.43
C VAL A 21 3.34 -25.78 -3.84
N ARG A 22 4.39 -25.10 -3.38
CA ARG A 22 5.52 -25.74 -2.66
C ARG A 22 5.18 -26.19 -1.24
N GLY A 23 3.98 -25.91 -0.74
CA GLY A 23 3.50 -26.35 0.57
C GLY A 23 3.74 -25.35 1.71
N PHE A 24 4.13 -24.10 1.41
CA PHE A 24 4.22 -23.05 2.43
C PHE A 24 2.83 -22.67 2.93
N THR A 25 2.72 -22.31 4.22
CA THR A 25 1.48 -21.74 4.73
C THR A 25 1.22 -20.36 4.11
N PRO A 26 -0.04 -19.89 4.05
CA PRO A 26 -0.38 -18.56 3.55
C PRO A 26 0.42 -17.43 4.21
N GLY A 27 0.70 -17.54 5.51
CA GLY A 27 1.47 -16.54 6.26
C GLY A 27 2.95 -16.55 5.88
N GLU A 28 3.55 -17.74 5.75
CA GLU A 28 4.95 -17.89 5.33
C GLU A 28 5.14 -17.46 3.87
N ALA A 29 4.24 -17.87 2.99
CA ALA A 29 4.26 -17.50 1.58
C ALA A 29 4.17 -15.98 1.42
N ALA A 30 3.32 -15.31 2.20
CA ALA A 30 3.22 -13.85 2.19
C ALA A 30 4.47 -13.17 2.77
N ASN A 31 5.00 -13.66 3.89
CA ASN A 31 6.24 -13.14 4.47
C ASN A 31 7.43 -13.27 3.51
N LEU A 32 7.58 -14.42 2.85
CA LEU A 32 8.66 -14.63 1.88
C LEU A 32 8.49 -13.73 0.65
N THR A 33 7.24 -13.54 0.20
CA THR A 33 6.91 -12.61 -0.88
C THR A 33 7.24 -11.16 -0.50
N ALA A 34 6.95 -10.75 0.74
CA ALA A 34 7.31 -9.43 1.29
C ALA A 34 8.83 -9.24 1.34
N TYR A 35 9.55 -10.23 1.88
CA TYR A 35 11.01 -10.21 1.96
C TYR A 35 11.67 -10.08 0.58
N LEU A 36 11.22 -10.87 -0.40
CA LEU A 36 11.70 -10.79 -1.79
C LEU A 36 11.39 -9.45 -2.46
N SER A 37 10.35 -8.76 -1.99
CA SER A 37 9.98 -7.42 -2.47
C SER A 37 10.72 -6.28 -1.75
N GLY A 38 11.58 -6.62 -0.79
CA GLY A 38 12.32 -5.66 0.04
C GLY A 38 11.48 -5.02 1.15
N ILE A 39 10.39 -5.67 1.57
CA ILE A 39 9.59 -5.27 2.73
C ILE A 39 10.09 -6.05 3.95
N GLU A 40 10.38 -5.34 5.04
CA GLU A 40 10.84 -5.95 6.27
C GLU A 40 9.76 -6.86 6.89
N VAL A 41 10.17 -8.03 7.37
CA VAL A 41 9.29 -8.99 8.04
C VAL A 41 9.60 -8.95 9.53
N GLY A 42 8.71 -8.34 10.31
CA GLY A 42 8.83 -8.28 11.77
C GLY A 42 8.42 -9.59 12.47
N PRO A 43 8.79 -9.78 13.75
CA PRO A 43 8.45 -10.97 14.55
C PRO A 43 6.96 -11.10 14.91
N GLY A 44 6.14 -10.15 14.44
CA GLY A 44 4.72 -10.09 14.75
C GLY A 44 3.86 -10.87 13.76
N ARG A 45 2.74 -10.26 13.40
CA ARG A 45 1.74 -10.86 12.52
C ARG A 45 2.31 -11.07 11.11
N PRO A 46 2.08 -12.24 10.47
CA PRO A 46 2.49 -12.45 9.10
C PRO A 46 1.80 -11.45 8.17
N TRP A 47 2.54 -11.07 7.12
CA TRP A 47 2.03 -10.22 6.07
C TRP A 47 0.84 -10.87 5.36
N ARG A 48 -0.05 -10.05 4.82
CA ARG A 48 -1.07 -10.51 3.87
C ARG A 48 -0.70 -10.02 2.48
N LEU A 49 -1.00 -10.83 1.48
CA LEU A 49 -0.73 -10.48 0.08
C LEU A 49 -1.36 -9.14 -0.34
N ALA A 50 -2.55 -8.83 0.17
CA ALA A 50 -3.22 -7.55 -0.10
C ALA A 50 -2.47 -6.34 0.48
N ASP A 51 -1.84 -6.49 1.65
CA ASP A 51 -1.07 -5.42 2.29
C ASP A 51 0.23 -5.19 1.52
N ILE A 52 0.89 -6.26 1.07
CA ILE A 52 2.09 -6.21 0.22
C ILE A 52 1.80 -5.50 -1.10
N ASP A 53 0.72 -5.89 -1.80
CA ASP A 53 0.35 -5.30 -3.07
C ASP A 53 0.05 -3.81 -2.93
N ARG A 54 -0.63 -3.41 -1.84
CA ARG A 54 -0.91 -2.01 -1.54
C ARG A 54 0.36 -1.19 -1.26
N LEU A 55 1.33 -1.75 -0.54
CA LEU A 55 2.61 -1.08 -0.29
C LEU A 55 3.42 -0.92 -1.57
N LEU A 56 3.45 -1.94 -2.43
CA LEU A 56 4.14 -1.85 -3.72
C LEU A 56 3.47 -0.84 -4.65
N PHE A 57 2.14 -0.78 -4.64
CA PHE A 57 1.39 0.24 -5.36
C PHE A 57 1.72 1.65 -4.85
N LEU A 58 1.72 1.87 -3.53
CA LEU A 58 2.11 3.15 -2.94
C LEU A 58 3.55 3.53 -3.29
N ARG A 59 4.48 2.57 -3.24
CA ARG A 59 5.88 2.80 -3.61
C ARG A 59 6.01 3.22 -5.07
N GLU A 60 5.25 2.60 -5.97
CA GLU A 60 5.24 2.95 -7.39
C GLU A 60 4.61 4.32 -7.64
N LEU A 61 3.55 4.67 -6.91
CA LEU A 61 2.96 6.02 -6.94
C LEU A 61 3.97 7.08 -6.47
N CYS A 62 4.73 6.82 -5.40
CA CYS A 62 5.81 7.71 -4.95
C CYS A 62 6.90 7.85 -6.02
N ARG A 63 7.32 6.73 -6.60
CA ARG A 63 8.39 6.69 -7.61
C ARG A 63 8.01 7.45 -8.88
N THR A 64 6.76 7.30 -9.34
CA THR A 64 6.27 7.94 -10.57
C THR A 64 5.93 9.41 -10.38
N GLY A 65 6.08 9.96 -9.17
CA GLY A 65 5.76 11.35 -8.87
C GLY A 65 4.27 11.68 -9.03
N ARG A 66 3.41 10.66 -9.03
CA ARG A 66 1.95 10.81 -9.09
C ARG A 66 1.32 11.13 -7.73
N LEU A 67 2.12 11.11 -6.66
CA LEU A 67 1.75 11.67 -5.36
C LEU A 67 2.22 13.13 -5.34
N GLY A 68 1.28 14.06 -5.52
CA GLY A 68 1.47 15.47 -5.22
C GLY A 68 1.43 15.70 -3.71
N ALA A 69 1.94 16.86 -3.27
CA ALA A 69 1.97 17.24 -1.85
C ALA A 69 0.58 17.23 -1.18
N ASP A 70 -0.49 17.27 -1.98
CA ASP A 70 -1.88 17.30 -1.55
C ASP A 70 -2.56 15.92 -1.45
N ASP A 71 -1.96 14.83 -1.95
CA ASP A 71 -2.61 13.50 -2.01
C ASP A 71 -2.81 12.83 -0.63
N GLY A 72 -2.31 13.46 0.45
CA GLY A 72 -2.51 13.03 1.83
C GLY A 72 -3.10 14.10 2.75
N ILE A 73 -3.40 15.30 2.25
CA ILE A 73 -3.98 16.35 3.09
C ILE A 73 -5.48 16.08 3.25
N VAL A 74 -5.81 15.36 4.32
CA VAL A 74 -7.09 15.59 4.98
C VAL A 74 -7.04 17.02 5.49
N VAL A 75 -7.69 17.95 4.77
CA VAL A 75 -8.19 19.17 5.38
C VAL A 75 -9.22 18.72 6.40
N SER A 76 -8.76 18.46 7.62
CA SER A 76 -9.63 18.54 8.78
C SER A 76 -10.09 19.98 8.79
N GLN A 77 -11.28 20.24 8.26
CA GLN A 77 -11.94 21.52 8.41
C GLN A 77 -12.08 21.77 9.91
N LEU A 78 -11.15 22.55 10.46
CA LEU A 78 -11.29 23.10 11.79
C LEU A 78 -12.44 24.10 11.70
N PRO A 79 -13.55 23.93 12.44
CA PRO A 79 -14.57 24.96 12.49
C PRO A 79 -13.93 26.20 13.11
N LEU A 80 -13.82 27.27 12.33
CA LEU A 80 -13.34 28.57 12.78
C LEU A 80 -14.07 28.96 14.07
N PRO A 81 -13.39 29.33 15.17
CA PRO A 81 -14.08 29.90 16.31
C PRO A 81 -14.69 31.24 15.86
N ALA A 82 -16.02 31.34 15.98
CA ALA A 82 -16.77 32.55 15.71
C ALA A 82 -16.11 33.74 16.43
N SER A 83 -15.75 34.76 15.66
CA SER A 83 -15.22 36.02 16.15
C SER A 83 -16.12 36.59 17.26
N PRO A 84 -15.60 36.99 18.44
CA PRO A 84 -16.42 37.64 19.45
C PRO A 84 -16.82 39.03 18.96
N ALA A 85 -18.13 39.28 18.98
CA ALA A 85 -18.74 40.56 18.64
C ALA A 85 -18.23 41.70 19.55
N PRO A 86 -18.09 42.94 19.04
CA PRO A 86 -17.68 44.07 19.87
C PRO A 86 -18.80 44.48 20.84
N ALA A 87 -18.43 44.64 22.11
CA ALA A 87 -19.32 45.09 23.18
C ALA A 87 -19.79 46.54 22.95
N PRO A 88 -21.06 46.88 23.26
CA PRO A 88 -21.52 48.27 23.26
C PRO A 88 -21.09 49.02 24.54
N ALA A 89 -20.83 50.31 24.37
CA ALA A 89 -20.45 51.30 25.38
C ALA A 89 -21.61 51.75 26.28
#